data_AF-A0A4R6V3I8-F1
#
_entry.id   AF-A0A4R6V3I8-F1
#
_cell.length_a   1.000
_cell.length_b   1.000
_cell.length_c   1.000
_cell.angle_alpha   90.00
_cell.angle_beta   90.00
_cell.angle_gamma   90.00
#
_symmetry.space_group_name_H-M   'P 1'
#
loop_
_entity.id
_entity.type
_entity.pdbx_description
1 polymer ?
#
loop_
_entity_poly.entity_id
_entity_poly.type
_entity_poly.pdbx_seq_one_letter_code
_entity_poly.pdbx_strand_id
1 'polypeptide(L)'
;MVPKPKNDMEGRQRTDRITGTPLFVTQLIKLDDDGAEIIPVTTPGAPDVGQGAEVRPVNLVAIPWQQAQRSGVAFRADAIEHTPASAPTPKGSGS
;
A
#
# COMPACT_ATOMS: atom_id res chain seq x y z
N MET A 1 7.46 0.19 9.45
CA MET A 1 7.53 1.65 9.42
C MET A 1 6.11 2.17 9.58
N VAL A 2 5.89 3.27 10.29
CA VAL A 2 4.54 3.85 10.44
C VAL A 2 4.15 4.58 9.14
N PRO A 3 2.89 4.52 8.68
CA PRO A 3 2.40 5.33 7.57
C PRO A 3 2.75 6.81 7.75
N LYS A 4 3.18 7.48 6.68
CA LYS A 4 3.59 8.88 6.72
C LYS A 4 2.60 9.79 5.99
N PRO A 5 2.34 11.02 6.46
CA PRO A 5 1.59 12.01 5.69
C PRO A 5 2.19 12.20 4.29
N LYS A 6 1.34 12.21 3.26
CA LYS A 6 1.77 12.52 1.90
C LYS A 6 1.77 14.03 1.70
N ASN A 7 2.92 14.68 1.85
CA ASN A 7 3.01 16.13 1.74
C ASN A 7 3.28 16.58 0.28
N ASP A 8 2.87 17.81 -0.05
CA ASP A 8 3.29 18.52 -1.25
C ASP A 8 4.69 19.13 -1.09
N MET A 9 5.16 19.88 -2.10
CA MET A 9 6.48 20.50 -2.09
C MET A 9 6.59 21.62 -1.04
N GLU A 10 5.47 22.20 -0.62
CA GLU A 10 5.39 23.22 0.43
C GLU A 10 5.21 22.61 1.82
N GLY A 11 5.18 21.28 1.94
CA GLY A 11 5.05 20.55 3.20
C GLY A 11 3.60 20.38 3.69
N ARG A 12 2.59 20.81 2.93
CA ARG A 12 1.18 20.64 3.31
C ARG A 12 0.74 19.22 3.00
N GLN A 13 -0.01 18.60 3.91
CA GLN A 13 -0.55 17.28 3.66
C GLN A 13 -1.57 17.34 2.52
N ARG A 14 -1.37 16.47 1.52
CA ARG A 14 -2.29 16.33 0.41
C ARG A 14 -3.56 15.62 0.88
N THR A 15 -4.68 16.00 0.30
CA THR A 15 -5.96 15.34 0.49
C THR A 15 -6.41 14.64 -0.78
N ASP A 16 -7.24 13.61 -0.61
CA ASP A 16 -8.00 13.05 -1.71
C ASP A 16 -8.95 14.12 -2.27
N ARG A 17 -8.98 14.26 -3.60
CA ARG A 17 -9.69 15.37 -4.26
C ARG A 17 -11.21 15.22 -4.23
N ILE A 18 -11.71 14.00 -4.05
CA ILE A 18 -13.14 13.71 -4.05
C ILE A 18 -13.67 13.79 -2.62
N THR A 19 -13.00 13.12 -1.69
CA THR A 19 -13.48 12.95 -0.31
C THR A 19 -12.93 13.99 0.65
N GLY A 20 -11.84 14.69 0.31
CA GLY A 20 -11.13 15.59 1.22
C GLY A 20 -10.27 14.88 2.27
N THR A 21 -10.23 13.54 2.27
CA THR A 21 -9.50 12.75 3.28
C THR A 21 -7.99 12.97 3.19
N PRO A 22 -7.27 13.18 4.31
CA PRO A 22 -5.81 13.29 4.29
C PRO A 22 -5.15 12.03 3.73
N LEU A 23 -4.17 12.21 2.85
CA LEU A 23 -3.45 11.11 2.21
C LEU A 23 -2.22 10.70 3.02
N PHE A 24 -1.96 9.41 3.05
CA PHE A 24 -0.78 8.80 3.66
C PHE A 24 -0.02 7.97 2.63
N VAL A 25 1.27 7.78 2.86
CA VAL A 25 2.12 6.84 2.13
C VAL A 25 2.60 5.76 3.09
N THR A 26 2.37 4.52 2.71
CA THR A 26 2.86 3.32 3.41
C THR A 26 3.83 2.59 2.48
N GLN A 27 5.00 2.23 2.98
CA GLN A 27 5.94 1.39 2.24
C GLN A 27 5.57 -0.07 2.46
N LEU A 28 5.20 -0.75 1.38
CA LEU A 28 5.00 -2.19 1.37
C LEU A 28 6.25 -2.87 0.80
N ILE A 29 6.51 -4.09 1.26
CA ILE A 29 7.51 -4.96 0.66
C ILE A 29 6.75 -6.07 -0.06
N LYS A 30 6.89 -6.13 -1.38
CA LYS A 30 6.53 -7.31 -2.15
C LYS A 30 7.73 -8.24 -2.10
N LEU A 31 7.51 -9.48 -1.70
CA LEU A 31 8.52 -10.53 -1.68
C LEU A 31 8.04 -11.67 -2.57
N ASP A 32 8.87 -12.06 -3.53
CA ASP A 32 8.67 -13.24 -4.37
C ASP A 32 10.02 -13.93 -4.64
N ASP A 33 10.00 -14.96 -5.50
CA ASP A 33 11.18 -15.74 -5.85
C ASP A 33 12.30 -14.89 -6.51
N ASP A 34 11.95 -13.74 -7.09
CA ASP A 34 12.90 -12.82 -7.72
C ASP A 34 13.52 -11.83 -6.70
N GLY A 35 12.92 -11.71 -5.52
CA GLY A 35 13.45 -10.95 -4.39
C GLY A 35 12.44 -9.99 -3.78
N ALA A 36 12.96 -8.92 -3.17
CA ALA A 36 12.18 -7.92 -2.46
C ALA A 36 12.09 -6.60 -3.23
N GLU A 37 10.87 -6.09 -3.40
CA GLU A 37 10.59 -4.78 -3.98
C GLU A 37 9.88 -3.88 -2.95
N ILE A 38 10.35 -2.64 -2.78
CA ILE A 38 9.66 -1.65 -1.94
C ILE A 38 8.69 -0.84 -2.80
N ILE A 39 7.40 -0.94 -2.47
CA ILE A 39 6.30 -0.29 -3.19
C ILE A 39 5.67 0.77 -2.28
N PRO A 40 5.86 2.08 -2.55
CA PRO A 40 5.17 3.13 -1.81
C PRO A 40 3.71 3.24 -2.28
N VAL A 41 2.77 2.83 -1.41
CA VAL A 41 1.34 2.88 -1.69
C VAL A 41 0.71 4.08 -1.00
N THR A 42 -0.10 4.84 -1.73
CA THR A 42 -0.87 5.96 -1.18
C THR A 42 -2.29 5.53 -0.86
N THR A 43 -2.78 5.83 0.35
CA THR A 43 -4.16 5.61 0.78
C THR A 43 -4.80 6.90 1.33
N PRO A 44 -6.12 7.09 1.20
CA PRO A 44 -6.85 8.00 2.06
C PRO A 44 -6.88 7.46 3.49
N GLY A 45 -6.54 8.29 4.46
CA GLY A 45 -6.40 7.88 5.86
C GLY A 45 -5.13 7.06 6.13
N ALA A 46 -4.72 7.05 7.39
CA ALA A 46 -3.62 6.22 7.85
C ALA A 46 -4.14 4.78 8.05
N PRO A 47 -3.53 3.77 7.43
CA PRO A 47 -3.94 2.39 7.66
C PRO A 47 -3.53 1.94 9.06
N ASP A 48 -4.43 1.19 9.72
CA ASP A 48 -4.21 0.61 11.05
C ASP A 48 -3.49 -0.76 10.94
N VAL A 49 -2.25 -0.70 10.46
CA VAL A 49 -1.40 -1.88 10.28
C VAL A 49 -0.03 -1.65 10.92
N GLY A 50 0.44 -2.67 11.64
CA GLY A 50 1.74 -2.65 12.30
C GLY A 50 2.90 -2.87 11.32
N GLN A 51 4.11 -2.47 11.71
CA GLN A 51 5.31 -2.81 10.95
C GLN A 51 5.50 -4.33 10.87
N GLY A 52 5.78 -4.83 9.67
CA GLY A 52 6.02 -6.26 9.44
C GLY A 52 4.74 -7.10 9.38
N ALA A 53 3.57 -6.48 9.53
CA ALA A 53 2.29 -7.15 9.31
C ALA A 53 2.17 -7.58 7.84
N GLU A 54 1.65 -8.79 7.63
CA GLU A 54 1.23 -9.23 6.30
C GLU A 54 -0.08 -8.53 5.94
N VAL A 55 -0.09 -7.87 4.78
CA VAL A 55 -1.19 -6.97 4.40
C VAL A 55 -1.60 -7.16 2.95
N ARG A 56 -2.85 -6.80 2.67
CA ARG A 56 -3.42 -6.71 1.32
C ARG A 56 -3.85 -5.28 1.03
N PRO A 57 -3.31 -4.62 -0.01
CA PRO A 57 -3.89 -3.38 -0.51
C PRO A 57 -5.22 -3.66 -1.23
N VAL A 58 -6.24 -2.85 -0.95
CA VAL A 58 -7.58 -2.95 -1.53
C VAL A 58 -7.68 -2.06 -2.76
N ASN A 59 -8.19 -2.61 -3.87
CA ASN A 59 -8.34 -1.90 -5.14
C ASN A 59 -7.05 -1.19 -5.59
N LEU A 60 -5.91 -1.89 -5.52
CA LEU A 60 -4.62 -1.33 -5.90
C LEU A 60 -4.62 -0.94 -7.38
N VAL A 61 -4.31 0.33 -7.65
CA VAL A 61 -4.13 0.89 -8.99
C VAL A 61 -2.70 1.36 -9.16
N ALA A 62 -2.08 0.92 -10.26
CA ALA A 62 -0.81 1.44 -10.76
C ALA A 62 -1.09 2.55 -11.78
N ILE A 63 -0.56 3.76 -11.52
CA ILE A 63 -0.76 4.94 -12.37
C ILE A 63 0.59 5.35 -12.95
N PRO A 64 0.88 5.00 -14.22
CA PRO A 64 2.05 5.49 -14.91
C PRO A 64 2.00 7.02 -15.02
N TRP A 65 3.15 7.68 -14.83
CA TRP A 65 3.26 9.12 -15.03
C TRP A 65 4.59 9.48 -15.66
N GLN A 66 4.60 10.63 -16.33
CA GLN A 66 5.79 11.26 -16.86
C GLN A 66 5.70 12.77 -16.65
N GLN A 67 6.81 13.38 -16.20
CA GLN A 67 6.97 14.82 -16.01
C GLN A 67 8.38 15.23 -16.45
N ALA A 68 8.49 15.98 -17.53
CA ALA A 68 9.76 16.32 -18.17
C ALA A 68 10.61 15.05 -18.39
N GLN A 69 11.80 14.98 -17.78
CA GLN A 69 12.73 13.84 -17.88
C GLN A 69 12.52 12.75 -16.82
N ARG A 70 11.47 12.87 -15.98
CA ARG A 70 11.16 11.89 -14.94
C ARG A 70 9.94 11.07 -15.34
N SER A 71 9.98 9.78 -15.09
CA SER A 71 8.85 8.88 -15.23
C SER A 71 8.79 7.92 -14.04
N GLY A 72 7.65 7.27 -13.86
CA GLY A 72 7.48 6.24 -12.85
C GLY A 72 6.06 5.73 -12.77
N VAL A 73 5.81 4.93 -11.73
CA VAL A 73 4.48 4.41 -11.39
C VAL A 73 4.12 4.91 -10.00
N ALA A 74 2.94 5.49 -9.87
CA ALA A 74 2.35 5.81 -8.57
C ALA A 74 1.35 4.71 -8.20
N PHE A 75 1.50 4.13 -7.02
CA PHE A 75 0.57 3.13 -6.51
C PHE A 75 -0.43 3.76 -5.55
N ARG A 76 -1.71 3.51 -5.79
CA ARG A 76 -2.83 3.96 -4.95
C ARG A 76 -3.71 2.78 -4.58
N ALA A 77 -4.20 2.76 -3.35
CA ALA A 77 -5.18 1.79 -2.89
C ALA A 77 -6.26 2.52 -2.09
N ASP A 78 -7.45 1.93 -2.00
CA ASP A 78 -8.53 2.47 -1.18
C ASP A 78 -8.24 2.25 0.31
N ALA A 79 -7.64 1.11 0.65
CA ALA A 79 -7.21 0.74 1.99
C ALA A 79 -5.99 -0.20 1.95
N ILE A 80 -5.35 -0.37 3.11
CA ILE A 80 -4.39 -1.46 3.36
C ILE A 80 -4.92 -2.21 4.58
N GLU A 81 -5.28 -3.47 4.36
CA GLU A 81 -5.90 -4.34 5.36
C GLU A 81 -4.93 -5.45 5.78
N HIS A 82 -5.13 -6.02 6.97
CA HIS A 82 -4.45 -7.27 7.33
C HIS A 82 -4.86 -8.37 6.35
N THR A 83 -3.92 -9.22 5.96
CA THR A 83 -4.25 -10.41 5.17
C THR A 83 -5.15 -11.32 6.02
N PRO A 84 -6.31 -11.77 5.51
CA PRO A 84 -7.13 -12.75 6.23
C PRO A 84 -6.29 -14.00 6.45
N ALA A 85 -6.32 -14.55 7.68
CA ALA A 85 -5.63 -15.80 7.97
C ALA A 85 -6.09 -16.88 6.99
N SER A 86 -5.15 -17.44 6.21
CA SER A 86 -5.43 -18.63 5.43
C SER A 86 -5.83 -19.73 6.41
N ALA A 87 -7.07 -20.21 6.32
CA ALA A 87 -7.49 -21.40 7.06
C ALA A 87 -6.54 -22.55 6.67
N PRO A 88 -5.98 -23.30 7.63
CA PRO A 88 -5.16 -24.45 7.29
C PRO A 88 -6.00 -25.43 6.46
N THR A 89 -5.49 -25.83 5.30
CA THR A 89 -6.03 -26.97 4.55
C THR A 89 -6.13 -28.16 5.50
N PRO A 90 -7.30 -28.80 5.68
CA PRO A 90 -7.38 -30.01 6.50
C PRO A 90 -6.48 -31.05 5.84
N LYS A 91 -5.39 -31.43 6.51
CA LYS A 91 -4.55 -32.54 6.09
C LYS A 91 -5.44 -33.79 6.13
N GLY A 92 -5.73 -34.33 4.95
CA GLY A 92 -6.63 -35.47 4.78
C GLY A 92 -6.30 -36.60 5.77
N SER A 93 -7.35 -37.07 6.46
CA SER A 93 -7.34 -38.28 7.25
C SER A 93 -7.13 -39.48 6.33
N GLY A 94 -5.90 -39.96 6.22
CA GLY A 94 -5.60 -41.29 5.67
C GLY A 94 -5.59 -42.29 6.80
N SER A 95 -6.63 -43.13 6.86
CA SER A 95 -6.67 -44.39 7.62
C SER A 95 -5.91 -45.49 6.89
#